data_AF-A0A2N0D1L5-F1
#
_entry.id   AF-A0A2N0D1L5-F1
#
_cell.length_a   1.000
_cell.length_b   1.000
_cell.length_c   1.000
_cell.angle_alpha   90.00
_cell.angle_beta   90.00
_cell.angle_gamma   90.00
#
_symmetry.space_group_name_H-M   'P 1'
#
loop_
_entity.id
_entity.type
_entity.pdbx_description
1 polymer ?
#
loop_
_entity_poly.entity_id
_entity_poly.type
_entity_poly.pdbx_seq_one_letter_code
_entity_poly.pdbx_strand_id
1 'polypeptide(L)'
;MKANVVTALIAPFVFATMVPTSVLANDTSAVLGAGGLELTTSKDIVMASEDLYLSASQIRVRYAFRNESDRDITTRVAFPLPEVDQNEGSEMVFLPAEDQENFVDFHVTVDGRPVQPKLEQKAVTGDGADVTAAITKAGLPVNAQLPGWQEKTRALPHEVRQHLIKQRLIEADDPGNRSADFDPTWKLRATFHWEQTFPAGKTITVEHRYKPITGGVSSFDESQFNDYKSYCLDNQGKAGVRRLMKQAQAAAQADPQRNPNIGGPSEVEYILTTGANWKGPIGDFHLTIDKGDPNAVLTLCLSGLKKTGPTAFELRRMNFTPKEDIRFAVFDWR
;
A
#
# COMPACT_ATOMS: atom_id res chain seq x y z
N MET A 1 -53.67 22.80 -42.69
CA MET A 1 -53.19 23.29 -41.37
C MET A 1 -52.22 22.26 -40.81
N LYS A 2 -51.10 22.74 -40.27
CA LYS A 2 -49.80 22.04 -40.14
C LYS A 2 -49.84 20.84 -39.17
N ALA A 3 -49.22 19.73 -39.59
CA ALA A 3 -48.94 18.57 -38.74
C ALA A 3 -47.70 18.84 -37.87
N ASN A 4 -47.83 18.68 -36.55
CA ASN A 4 -46.70 18.74 -35.62
C ASN A 4 -46.11 17.35 -35.45
N VAL A 5 -44.91 17.16 -36.01
CA VAL A 5 -44.04 16.02 -35.71
C VAL A 5 -43.26 16.36 -34.44
N VAL A 6 -43.47 15.59 -33.38
CA VAL A 6 -42.66 15.68 -32.15
C VAL A 6 -41.49 14.71 -32.31
N THR A 7 -40.31 15.25 -32.59
CA THR A 7 -39.07 14.49 -32.64
C THR A 7 -38.56 14.30 -31.21
N ALA A 8 -38.66 13.09 -30.67
CA ALA A 8 -38.02 12.73 -29.41
C ALA A 8 -36.50 12.54 -29.64
N LEU A 9 -35.68 13.46 -29.13
CA LEU A 9 -34.23 13.29 -29.06
C LEU A 9 -33.89 12.28 -27.96
N ILE A 10 -33.49 11.08 -28.36
CA ILE A 10 -32.87 10.09 -27.47
C ILE A 10 -31.40 10.51 -27.31
N ALA A 11 -31.06 11.09 -26.15
CA ALA A 11 -29.67 11.35 -25.80
C ALA A 11 -28.97 10.02 -25.46
N PRO A 12 -27.77 9.72 -26.00
CA PRO A 12 -27.05 8.51 -25.65
C PRO A 12 -26.48 8.67 -24.24
N PHE A 13 -26.95 7.84 -23.31
CA PHE A 13 -26.38 7.70 -21.98
C PHE A 13 -25.00 7.01 -22.14
N VAL A 14 -23.93 7.79 -22.12
CA VAL A 14 -22.56 7.25 -22.07
C VAL A 14 -22.35 6.72 -20.66
N PHE A 15 -22.43 5.40 -20.51
CA PHE A 15 -22.05 4.70 -19.29
C PHE A 15 -20.52 4.81 -19.15
N ALA A 16 -20.06 5.80 -18.38
CA ALA A 16 -18.67 5.88 -17.96
C ALA A 16 -18.41 4.69 -17.02
N THR A 17 -17.76 3.66 -17.54
CA THR A 17 -17.26 2.54 -16.75
C THR A 17 -16.11 3.07 -15.88
N MET A 18 -16.38 3.28 -14.60
CA MET A 18 -15.33 3.41 -13.59
C MET A 18 -14.55 2.10 -13.57
N VAL A 19 -13.38 2.09 -14.20
CA VAL A 19 -12.41 1.00 -14.02
C VAL A 19 -11.84 1.17 -12.61
N PRO A 20 -11.97 0.19 -11.71
CA PRO A 20 -11.36 0.26 -10.40
C PRO A 20 -9.84 0.37 -10.56
N THR A 21 -9.26 1.40 -9.97
CA THR A 21 -7.80 1.58 -9.85
C THR A 21 -7.25 0.41 -9.04
N SER A 22 -6.47 -0.45 -9.69
CA SER A 22 -5.75 -1.54 -9.04
C SER A 22 -4.61 -0.95 -8.20
N VAL A 23 -4.60 -1.28 -6.91
CA VAL A 23 -3.51 -0.92 -5.98
C VAL A 23 -2.55 -2.14 -5.97
N LEU A 24 -1.23 -1.93 -5.89
CA LEU A 24 -0.17 -2.93 -6.26
C LEU A 24 0.85 -3.24 -5.11
N ALA A 25 0.87 -4.49 -4.65
CA ALA A 25 1.67 -5.33 -3.69
C ALA A 25 2.07 -6.65 -4.29
N ASN A 26 2.63 -7.65 -3.60
CA ASN A 26 2.83 -9.03 -4.11
C ASN A 26 3.71 -9.19 -5.38
N ASP A 27 4.59 -10.19 -5.35
CA ASP A 27 5.53 -10.42 -6.45
C ASP A 27 4.82 -10.73 -7.75
N THR A 28 5.32 -10.16 -8.83
CA THR A 28 4.85 -10.41 -10.19
C THR A 28 6.02 -10.33 -11.17
N SER A 29 5.89 -10.98 -12.32
CA SER A 29 6.81 -10.70 -13.44
C SER A 29 6.59 -9.27 -13.95
N ALA A 30 7.64 -8.65 -14.49
CA ALA A 30 7.55 -7.31 -15.06
C ALA A 30 8.48 -7.15 -16.28
N VAL A 31 8.23 -6.11 -17.08
CA VAL A 31 9.14 -5.60 -18.10
C VAL A 31 9.43 -4.12 -17.86
N LEU A 32 10.55 -3.62 -18.37
CA LEU A 32 10.82 -2.17 -18.36
C LEU A 32 10.39 -1.61 -19.71
N GLY A 33 9.29 -0.87 -19.71
CA GLY A 33 8.77 -0.14 -20.87
C GLY A 33 9.28 1.30 -20.91
N ALA A 34 8.86 2.05 -21.93
CA ALA A 34 9.20 3.47 -22.08
C ALA A 34 8.66 4.35 -20.93
N GLY A 35 7.69 3.84 -20.15
CA GLY A 35 7.10 4.48 -18.99
C GLY A 35 7.49 3.88 -17.64
N GLY A 36 8.53 3.03 -17.55
CA GLY A 36 8.96 2.39 -16.29
C GLY A 36 8.55 0.92 -16.18
N LEU A 37 8.47 0.39 -14.96
CA LEU A 37 8.08 -1.01 -14.72
C LEU A 37 6.61 -1.24 -15.10
N GLU A 38 6.39 -2.27 -15.91
CA GLU A 38 5.06 -2.76 -16.28
C GLU A 38 4.92 -4.20 -15.80
N LEU A 39 3.90 -4.48 -14.98
CA LEU A 39 3.64 -5.83 -14.50
C LEU A 39 3.14 -6.72 -15.65
N THR A 40 3.75 -7.89 -15.80
CA THR A 40 3.42 -8.88 -16.82
C THR A 40 2.93 -10.17 -16.21
N THR A 41 2.26 -10.98 -17.02
CA THR A 41 1.87 -12.33 -16.63
C THR A 41 2.90 -13.36 -17.08
N SER A 42 3.21 -14.31 -16.21
CA SER A 42 4.05 -15.45 -16.54
C SER A 42 3.20 -16.65 -16.95
N LYS A 43 3.56 -17.29 -18.07
CA LYS A 43 2.89 -18.51 -18.56
C LYS A 43 3.59 -19.80 -18.12
N ASP A 44 4.82 -19.71 -17.62
CA ASP A 44 5.70 -20.85 -17.36
C ASP A 44 6.08 -20.99 -15.88
N ILE A 45 6.05 -19.89 -15.12
CA ILE A 45 6.39 -19.87 -13.69
C ILE A 45 5.11 -19.91 -12.86
N VAL A 46 4.97 -20.94 -12.02
CA VAL A 46 3.86 -21.06 -11.05
C VAL A 46 4.31 -20.59 -9.67
N MET A 47 3.40 -19.95 -8.93
CA MET A 47 3.55 -19.74 -7.48
C MET A 47 3.02 -20.99 -6.76
N ALA A 48 3.92 -21.91 -6.40
CA ALA A 48 3.56 -23.17 -5.77
C ALA A 48 3.07 -22.97 -4.33
N SER A 49 3.66 -22.04 -3.59
CA SER A 49 3.18 -21.65 -2.27
C SER A 49 3.52 -20.20 -1.93
N GLU A 50 2.71 -19.61 -1.07
CA GLU A 50 2.95 -18.33 -0.40
C GLU A 50 2.65 -18.51 1.09
N ASP A 51 3.64 -18.24 1.94
CA ASP A 51 3.49 -18.11 3.39
C ASP A 51 3.67 -16.63 3.75
N LEU A 52 2.56 -15.98 4.07
CA LEU A 52 2.43 -14.55 4.28
C LEU A 52 2.19 -14.26 5.77
N TYR A 53 3.10 -13.53 6.40
CA TYR A 53 2.96 -13.02 7.75
C TYR A 53 2.79 -11.50 7.72
N LEU A 54 1.70 -11.01 8.29
CA LEU A 54 1.35 -9.60 8.40
C LEU A 54 1.26 -9.18 9.87
N SER A 55 1.90 -8.07 10.22
CA SER A 55 1.68 -7.33 11.46
C SER A 55 1.87 -5.84 11.22
N ALA A 56 1.46 -5.01 12.18
CA ALA A 56 1.72 -3.56 12.12
C ALA A 56 3.21 -3.19 12.24
N SER A 57 4.09 -4.13 12.60
CA SER A 57 5.53 -3.87 12.80
C SER A 57 6.44 -4.56 11.78
N GLN A 58 5.96 -5.61 11.11
CA GLN A 58 6.75 -6.37 10.16
C GLN A 58 5.88 -7.19 9.22
N ILE A 59 6.24 -7.18 7.95
CA ILE A 59 5.74 -8.10 6.93
C ILE A 59 6.85 -9.07 6.55
N ARG A 60 6.50 -10.34 6.45
CA ARG A 60 7.37 -11.39 5.91
C ARG A 60 6.60 -12.21 4.91
N VAL A 61 7.25 -12.54 3.81
CA VAL A 61 6.64 -13.38 2.78
C VAL A 61 7.64 -14.43 2.35
N ARG A 62 7.20 -15.67 2.20
CA ARG A 62 8.01 -16.75 1.66
C ARG A 62 7.28 -17.40 0.50
N TYR A 63 7.79 -17.17 -0.70
CA TYR A 63 7.30 -17.78 -1.93
C TYR A 63 8.09 -19.02 -2.29
N ALA A 64 7.40 -20.01 -2.87
CA ALA A 64 8.04 -21.07 -3.64
C ALA A 64 7.59 -20.95 -5.09
N PHE A 65 8.50 -20.54 -5.98
CA PHE A 65 8.22 -20.42 -7.41
C PHE A 65 8.81 -21.60 -8.16
N ARG A 66 8.02 -22.23 -9.03
CA ARG A 66 8.48 -23.35 -9.88
C ARG A 66 8.42 -22.98 -11.34
N ASN A 67 9.54 -23.17 -12.05
CA ASN A 67 9.56 -23.12 -13.50
C ASN A 67 9.10 -24.46 -14.06
N GLU A 68 7.99 -24.48 -14.79
CA GLU A 68 7.44 -25.69 -15.40
C GLU A 68 7.90 -25.89 -16.85
N SER A 69 8.76 -25.01 -17.38
CA SER A 69 9.37 -25.19 -18.69
C SER A 69 10.66 -26.03 -18.62
N ASP A 70 11.14 -26.42 -19.80
CA ASP A 70 12.36 -27.19 -20.03
C ASP A 70 13.61 -26.32 -20.23
N ARG A 71 13.49 -25.00 -20.04
CA ARG A 71 14.59 -24.03 -20.17
C ARG A 71 14.63 -23.07 -18.99
N ASP A 72 15.82 -22.54 -18.75
CA ASP A 72 15.97 -21.47 -17.77
C ASP A 72 15.22 -20.22 -18.24
N ILE A 73 14.53 -19.56 -17.31
CA ILE A 73 13.80 -18.31 -17.56
C ILE A 73 14.42 -17.24 -16.68
N THR A 74 14.99 -16.22 -17.32
CA THR A 74 15.39 -14.99 -16.65
C THR A 74 14.36 -13.91 -16.95
N THR A 75 13.81 -13.31 -15.91
CA THR A 75 12.84 -12.22 -16.02
C THR A 75 13.01 -11.24 -14.87
N ARG A 76 12.52 -10.02 -15.06
CA ARG A 76 12.37 -9.08 -13.95
C ARG A 76 11.22 -9.51 -13.06
N VAL A 77 11.48 -9.51 -11.75
CA VAL A 77 10.45 -9.58 -10.70
C VAL A 77 10.27 -8.19 -10.14
N ALA A 78 9.02 -7.81 -9.90
CA ALA A 78 8.65 -6.55 -9.28
C ALA A 78 7.78 -6.83 -8.05
N PHE A 79 8.07 -6.09 -6.99
CA PHE A 79 7.34 -6.03 -5.74
C PHE A 79 6.90 -4.57 -5.53
N PRO A 80 5.71 -4.20 -6.03
CA PRO A 80 5.15 -2.87 -5.80
C PRO A 80 4.75 -2.73 -4.32
N LEU A 81 4.66 -1.51 -3.82
CA LEU A 81 4.14 -1.18 -2.49
C LEU A 81 2.79 -0.46 -2.63
N PRO A 82 1.93 -0.49 -1.58
CA PRO A 82 0.77 0.40 -1.50
C PRO A 82 1.12 1.85 -1.85
N GLU A 83 0.20 2.54 -2.52
CA GLU A 83 0.39 3.95 -2.82
C GLU A 83 0.49 4.75 -1.53
N VAL A 84 1.46 5.65 -1.46
CA VAL A 84 1.62 6.56 -0.33
C VAL A 84 1.02 7.90 -0.73
N ASP A 85 -0.05 8.32 -0.05
CA ASP A 85 -0.49 9.71 -0.14
C ASP A 85 0.58 10.61 0.47
N GLN A 86 1.01 11.60 -0.29
CA GLN A 86 2.09 12.51 0.10
C GLN A 86 1.55 13.82 0.65
N ASN A 87 0.23 14.07 0.55
CA ASN A 87 -0.39 15.28 1.07
C ASN A 87 -0.66 15.14 2.58
N GLU A 88 -0.29 16.15 3.36
CA GLU A 88 -0.50 16.22 4.81
C GLU A 88 -1.97 16.52 5.18
N GLY A 89 -2.92 15.74 4.63
CA GLY A 89 -4.33 15.80 4.99
C GLY A 89 -4.65 15.23 6.37
N SER A 90 -5.93 14.94 6.64
CA SER A 90 -6.40 14.43 7.95
C SER A 90 -5.98 13.00 8.28
N GLU A 91 -5.56 12.21 7.28
CA GLU A 91 -5.06 10.85 7.45
C GLU A 91 -3.54 10.88 7.47
N MET A 92 -2.93 10.40 8.55
CA MET A 92 -1.47 10.36 8.66
C MET A 92 -0.95 9.07 8.05
N VAL A 93 -0.01 9.19 7.12
CA VAL A 93 0.77 8.07 6.60
C VAL A 93 2.14 8.10 7.22
N PHE A 94 2.51 7.02 7.90
CA PHE A 94 3.81 6.86 8.55
C PHE A 94 4.70 5.94 7.71
N LEU A 95 5.88 6.42 7.34
CA LEU A 95 6.91 5.57 6.74
C LEU A 95 7.88 5.11 7.83
N PRO A 96 8.24 3.83 7.90
CA PRO A 96 9.06 3.33 9.00
C PRO A 96 10.55 3.74 8.91
N ALA A 97 10.99 4.30 7.77
CA ALA A 97 12.31 4.89 7.55
C ALA A 97 12.22 6.12 6.61
N GLU A 98 11.53 7.18 7.06
CA GLU A 98 11.27 8.42 6.30
C GLU A 98 12.53 9.11 5.74
N ASP A 99 13.70 8.85 6.31
CA ASP A 99 14.98 9.43 5.90
C ASP A 99 15.70 8.67 4.78
N GLN A 100 15.10 7.58 4.28
CA GLN A 100 15.72 6.68 3.29
C GLN A 100 14.85 6.52 2.03
N GLU A 101 15.48 6.29 0.88
CA GLU A 101 14.75 5.90 -0.34
C GLU A 101 14.07 4.53 -0.15
N ASN A 102 14.74 3.58 0.52
CA ASN A 102 14.15 2.33 0.98
C ASN A 102 13.38 2.56 2.30
N PHE A 103 12.31 3.34 2.22
CA PHE A 103 11.57 3.82 3.39
C PHE A 103 10.81 2.71 4.16
N VAL A 104 10.79 1.47 3.65
CA VAL A 104 10.21 0.28 4.31
C VAL A 104 11.26 -0.70 4.84
N ASP A 105 12.55 -0.43 4.66
CA ASP A 105 13.63 -1.36 5.00
C ASP A 105 13.48 -2.74 4.31
N PHE A 106 13.15 -2.72 3.02
CA PHE A 106 12.88 -3.92 2.22
C PHE A 106 14.14 -4.72 1.96
N HIS A 107 14.05 -6.01 2.30
CA HIS A 107 15.06 -7.03 2.06
C HIS A 107 14.46 -8.22 1.32
N VAL A 108 15.20 -8.72 0.34
CA VAL A 108 14.85 -9.94 -0.42
C VAL A 108 16.02 -10.92 -0.42
N THR A 109 15.72 -12.20 -0.22
CA THR A 109 16.65 -13.31 -0.43
C THR A 109 16.07 -14.30 -1.44
N VAL A 110 16.98 -14.99 -2.14
CA VAL A 110 16.65 -16.05 -3.10
C VAL A 110 17.50 -17.26 -2.76
N ASP A 111 16.85 -18.38 -2.45
CA ASP A 111 17.48 -19.59 -1.93
C ASP A 111 18.47 -19.30 -0.78
N GLY A 112 18.06 -18.41 0.12
CA GLY A 112 18.84 -17.97 1.29
C GLY A 112 19.97 -16.98 0.99
N ARG A 113 20.16 -16.54 -0.26
CA ARG A 113 21.19 -15.56 -0.62
C ARG A 113 20.57 -14.16 -0.79
N PRO A 114 21.18 -13.10 -0.23
CA PRO A 114 20.65 -11.76 -0.39
C PRO A 114 20.71 -11.32 -1.86
N VAL A 115 19.64 -10.66 -2.30
CA VAL A 115 19.57 -9.96 -3.59
C VAL A 115 19.45 -8.46 -3.29
N GLN A 116 20.13 -7.63 -4.07
CA GLN A 116 19.99 -6.19 -3.96
C GLN A 116 18.92 -5.72 -4.95
N PRO A 117 17.70 -5.37 -4.48
CA PRO A 117 16.68 -4.84 -5.36
C PRO A 117 17.02 -3.42 -5.78
N LYS A 118 16.53 -3.02 -6.94
CA LYS A 118 16.45 -1.63 -7.37
C LYS A 118 15.08 -1.07 -6.97
N LEU A 119 15.01 0.23 -6.74
CA LEU A 119 13.77 0.93 -6.43
C LEU A 119 13.38 1.85 -7.59
N GLU A 120 12.17 1.69 -8.10
CA GLU A 120 11.52 2.66 -8.97
C GLU A 120 10.50 3.46 -8.15
N GLN A 121 10.47 4.78 -8.33
CA GLN A 121 9.50 5.68 -7.72
C GLN A 121 8.79 6.49 -8.81
N LYS A 122 7.47 6.57 -8.73
CA LYS A 122 6.64 7.38 -9.62
C LYS A 122 5.77 8.35 -8.83
N ALA A 123 5.64 9.56 -9.35
CA ALA A 123 4.65 10.55 -8.92
C ALA A 123 3.40 10.38 -9.78
N VAL A 124 2.28 10.00 -9.16
CA VAL A 124 1.00 9.80 -9.85
C VAL A 124 -0.07 10.68 -9.26
N THR A 125 -0.67 11.55 -10.07
CA THR A 125 -1.74 12.46 -9.65
C THR A 125 -3.05 11.70 -9.38
N GLY A 126 -4.01 12.34 -8.69
CA GLY A 126 -5.29 11.72 -8.34
C GLY A 126 -6.13 11.21 -9.53
N ASP A 127 -5.92 11.75 -10.73
CA ASP A 127 -6.53 11.28 -11.99
C ASP A 127 -5.71 10.19 -12.71
N GLY A 128 -4.59 9.77 -12.13
CA GLY A 128 -3.75 8.67 -12.60
C GLY A 128 -2.62 9.07 -13.55
N ALA A 129 -2.38 10.36 -13.79
CA ALA A 129 -1.31 10.80 -14.67
C ALA A 129 0.07 10.64 -14.01
N ASP A 130 1.03 10.08 -14.76
CA ASP A 130 2.43 9.99 -14.34
C ASP A 130 3.13 11.34 -14.58
N VAL A 131 3.47 12.03 -13.49
CA VAL A 131 4.13 13.34 -13.49
C VAL A 131 5.60 13.26 -13.05
N THR A 132 6.15 12.05 -12.95
CA THR A 132 7.51 11.77 -12.45
C THR A 132 8.57 12.58 -13.17
N ALA A 133 8.47 12.67 -14.50
CA ALA A 133 9.42 13.42 -15.32
C ALA A 133 9.39 14.94 -15.01
N ALA A 134 8.23 15.50 -14.68
CA ALA A 134 8.12 16.92 -14.32
C ALA A 134 8.79 17.20 -12.96
N ILE A 135 8.53 16.35 -11.96
CA ILE A 135 9.09 16.47 -10.61
C ILE A 135 10.61 16.32 -10.63
N THR A 136 11.12 15.26 -11.27
CA THR A 136 12.55 14.99 -11.36
C THR A 136 13.30 16.03 -12.19
N LYS A 137 12.72 16.52 -13.29
CA LYS A 137 13.31 17.61 -14.10
C LYS A 137 13.38 18.93 -13.32
N ALA A 138 12.46 19.16 -12.39
CA ALA A 138 12.52 20.31 -11.49
C ALA A 138 13.62 20.16 -10.41
N GLY A 139 14.22 18.97 -10.26
CA GLY A 139 15.26 18.68 -9.26
C GLY A 139 14.70 18.29 -7.89
N LEU A 140 13.40 17.98 -7.82
CA LEU A 140 12.77 17.48 -6.60
C LEU A 140 12.81 15.94 -6.56
N PRO A 141 13.02 15.33 -5.38
CA PRO A 141 12.77 13.91 -5.22
C PRO A 141 11.26 13.63 -5.28
N VAL A 142 10.91 12.43 -5.78
CA VAL A 142 9.53 11.98 -5.94
C VAL A 142 8.87 11.70 -4.59
N ASN A 143 9.62 11.13 -3.64
CA ASN A 143 9.20 11.03 -2.25
C ASN A 143 9.33 12.40 -1.58
N ALA A 144 8.20 13.02 -1.28
CA ALA A 144 8.11 14.34 -0.67
C ALA A 144 8.32 14.32 0.85
N GLN A 145 8.25 13.15 1.47
CA GLN A 145 8.49 12.98 2.91
C GLN A 145 9.99 12.91 3.27
N LEU A 146 10.90 12.92 2.28
CA LEU A 146 12.34 12.95 2.55
C LEU A 146 12.74 14.26 3.26
N PRO A 147 13.63 14.19 4.26
CA PRO A 147 14.19 15.39 4.89
C PRO A 147 14.80 16.35 3.86
N GLY A 148 14.49 17.63 3.98
CA GLY A 148 14.99 18.66 3.07
C GLY A 148 14.12 18.90 1.83
N TRP A 149 12.98 18.20 1.67
CA TRP A 149 12.12 18.39 0.50
C TRP A 149 11.57 19.82 0.43
N GLN A 150 11.03 20.34 1.53
CA GLN A 150 10.53 21.73 1.59
C GLN A 150 11.62 22.76 1.27
N GLU A 151 12.83 22.57 1.81
CA GLU A 151 13.99 23.43 1.54
C GLU A 151 14.37 23.42 0.05
N LYS A 152 14.37 22.24 -0.59
CA LYS A 152 14.63 22.10 -2.03
C LYS A 152 13.54 22.80 -2.84
N THR A 153 12.27 22.63 -2.49
CA THR A 153 11.13 23.28 -3.16
C THR A 153 11.21 24.81 -3.03
N ARG A 154 11.55 25.32 -1.85
CA ARG A 154 11.82 26.76 -1.61
C ARG A 154 12.99 27.30 -2.44
N ALA A 155 14.04 26.50 -2.63
CA ALA A 155 15.25 26.86 -3.37
C ALA A 155 15.09 26.85 -4.90
N LEU A 156 13.98 26.31 -5.43
CA LEU A 156 13.73 26.29 -6.87
C LEU A 156 13.72 27.71 -7.48
N PRO A 157 14.20 27.88 -8.73
CA PRO A 157 14.00 29.12 -9.48
C PRO A 157 12.51 29.48 -9.52
N HIS A 158 12.21 30.78 -9.38
CA HIS A 158 10.84 31.28 -9.30
C HIS A 158 9.95 30.75 -10.43
N GLU A 159 10.44 30.80 -11.67
CA GLU A 159 9.70 30.31 -12.86
C GLU A 159 9.40 28.81 -12.80
N VAL A 160 10.34 28.00 -12.32
CA VAL A 160 10.14 26.54 -12.18
C VAL A 160 9.08 26.27 -11.13
N ARG A 161 9.16 26.94 -9.98
CA ARG A 161 8.17 26.78 -8.91
C ARG A 161 6.77 27.22 -9.35
N GLN A 162 6.66 28.38 -9.99
CA GLN A 162 5.37 28.86 -10.53
C GLN A 162 4.81 27.92 -11.61
N HIS A 163 5.67 27.28 -12.41
CA HIS A 163 5.24 26.27 -13.36
C HIS A 163 4.60 25.06 -12.67
N LEU A 164 5.24 24.53 -11.62
CA LEU A 164 4.70 23.41 -10.83
C LEU A 164 3.37 23.77 -10.16
N ILE A 165 3.26 24.98 -9.58
CA ILE A 165 2.00 25.48 -8.98
C ILE A 165 0.90 25.63 -10.04
N LYS A 166 1.22 26.22 -11.20
CA LYS A 166 0.26 26.38 -12.29
C LYS A 166 -0.25 25.04 -12.84
N GLN A 167 0.60 24.02 -12.82
CA GLN A 167 0.23 22.64 -13.17
C GLN A 167 -0.46 21.90 -12.03
N ARG A 168 -0.60 22.52 -10.85
CA ARG A 168 -1.13 21.91 -9.62
C ARG A 168 -0.38 20.64 -9.23
N LEU A 169 0.94 20.63 -9.41
CA LEU A 169 1.81 19.55 -8.94
C LEU A 169 2.28 19.78 -7.51
N ILE A 170 2.37 21.05 -7.10
CA ILE A 170 2.56 21.47 -5.72
C ILE A 170 1.54 22.57 -5.41
N GLU A 171 1.00 22.56 -4.21
CA GLU A 171 0.16 23.62 -3.64
C GLU A 171 0.98 24.44 -2.64
N ALA A 172 0.52 25.66 -2.37
CA ALA A 172 1.11 26.55 -1.38
C ALA A 172 0.01 27.47 -0.84
N ASP A 173 -0.09 27.59 0.47
CA ASP A 173 -1.09 28.45 1.13
C ASP A 173 -0.98 29.92 0.70
N ASP A 174 0.25 30.41 0.52
CA ASP A 174 0.54 31.71 -0.07
C ASP A 174 1.64 31.57 -1.14
N PRO A 175 1.28 31.43 -2.43
CA PRO A 175 2.23 31.27 -3.53
C PRO A 175 3.22 32.43 -3.71
N GLY A 176 2.95 33.61 -3.11
CA GLY A 176 3.83 34.77 -3.10
C GLY A 176 4.85 34.76 -1.96
N ASN A 177 4.61 33.97 -0.91
CA ASN A 177 5.46 33.84 0.25
C ASN A 177 6.45 32.66 0.10
N ARG A 178 7.75 32.96 0.07
CA ARG A 178 8.80 31.93 -0.03
C ARG A 178 8.97 31.07 1.24
N SER A 179 8.34 31.48 2.34
CA SER A 179 8.34 30.74 3.61
C SER A 179 7.10 29.87 3.80
N ALA A 180 6.15 29.87 2.86
CA ALA A 180 5.05 28.93 2.89
C ALA A 180 5.57 27.50 2.70
N ASP A 181 4.91 26.54 3.35
CA ASP A 181 5.13 25.12 3.07
C ASP A 181 4.38 24.75 1.78
N PHE A 182 4.91 23.74 1.09
CA PHE A 182 4.40 23.27 -0.18
C PHE A 182 3.83 21.87 -0.02
N ASP A 183 2.63 21.65 -0.54
CA ASP A 183 2.00 20.32 -0.48
C ASP A 183 2.09 19.63 -1.84
N PRO A 184 2.66 18.42 -1.93
CA PRO A 184 2.61 17.64 -3.15
C PRO A 184 1.17 17.19 -3.43
N THR A 185 0.76 17.16 -4.70
CA THR A 185 -0.59 16.75 -5.12
C THR A 185 -0.63 15.36 -5.76
N TRP A 186 0.47 14.61 -5.64
CA TRP A 186 0.62 13.27 -6.20
C TRP A 186 0.75 12.23 -5.09
N LYS A 187 0.40 11.00 -5.43
CA LYS A 187 0.75 9.81 -4.65
C LYS A 187 2.08 9.26 -5.11
N LEU A 188 2.87 8.78 -4.17
CA LEU A 188 4.10 8.04 -4.45
C LEU A 188 3.73 6.57 -4.72
N ARG A 189 4.11 6.08 -5.89
CA ARG A 189 4.16 4.64 -6.21
C ARG A 189 5.60 4.17 -6.15
N ALA A 190 5.90 3.29 -5.22
CA ALA A 190 7.22 2.68 -5.08
C ALA A 190 7.18 1.22 -5.52
N THR A 191 8.21 0.75 -6.23
CA THR A 191 8.32 -0.64 -6.66
C THR A 191 9.75 -1.12 -6.57
N PHE A 192 9.98 -2.14 -5.75
CA PHE A 192 11.25 -2.86 -5.72
C PHE A 192 11.30 -3.85 -6.87
N HIS A 193 12.45 -3.99 -7.52
CA HIS A 193 12.58 -4.92 -8.64
C HIS A 193 14.01 -5.46 -8.81
N TRP A 194 14.13 -6.67 -9.33
CA TRP A 194 15.41 -7.32 -9.61
C TRP A 194 15.29 -8.31 -10.78
N GLU A 195 16.42 -8.68 -11.38
CA GLU A 195 16.46 -9.79 -12.33
C GLU A 195 16.51 -11.12 -11.58
N GLN A 196 15.61 -12.03 -11.91
CA GLN A 196 15.54 -13.36 -11.34
C GLN A 196 15.66 -14.42 -12.42
N THR A 197 16.52 -15.42 -12.18
CA THR A 197 16.58 -16.63 -12.99
C THR A 197 15.85 -17.77 -12.29
N PHE A 198 14.91 -18.40 -12.98
CA PHE A 198 14.19 -19.58 -12.55
C PHE A 198 14.70 -20.78 -13.38
N PRO A 199 15.51 -21.68 -12.79
CA PRO A 199 16.08 -22.79 -13.55
C PRO A 199 15.01 -23.79 -14.03
N ALA A 200 15.22 -24.39 -15.21
CA ALA A 200 14.29 -25.34 -15.83
C ALA A 200 13.84 -26.46 -14.87
N GLY A 201 12.54 -26.66 -14.72
CA GLY A 201 11.98 -27.72 -13.87
C GLY A 201 12.32 -27.61 -12.37
N LYS A 202 12.87 -26.48 -11.90
CA LYS A 202 13.26 -26.29 -10.50
C LYS A 202 12.30 -25.36 -9.78
N THR A 203 12.25 -25.55 -8.46
CA THR A 203 11.64 -24.61 -7.52
C THR A 203 12.73 -23.78 -6.88
N ILE A 204 12.52 -22.46 -6.80
CA ILE A 204 13.32 -21.55 -6.00
C ILE A 204 12.49 -21.01 -4.83
N THR A 205 13.15 -20.63 -3.75
CA THR A 205 12.53 -19.92 -2.63
C THR A 205 12.88 -18.44 -2.70
N VAL A 206 11.88 -17.56 -2.63
CA VAL A 206 12.07 -16.11 -2.54
C VAL A 206 11.47 -15.64 -1.22
N GLU A 207 12.24 -14.91 -0.41
CA GLU A 207 11.78 -14.45 0.90
C GLU A 207 11.93 -12.94 1.04
N HIS A 208 10.86 -12.30 1.49
CA HIS A 208 10.77 -10.87 1.74
C HIS A 208 10.70 -10.58 3.23
N ARG A 209 11.31 -9.48 3.64
CA ARG A 209 11.15 -8.90 4.97
C ARG A 209 11.20 -7.38 4.86
N TYR A 210 10.19 -6.71 5.42
CA TYR A 210 10.13 -5.25 5.48
C TYR A 210 9.18 -4.79 6.58
N LYS A 211 9.15 -3.49 6.86
CA LYS A 211 8.20 -2.86 7.77
C LYS A 211 7.04 -2.25 6.96
N PRO A 212 5.77 -2.46 7.35
CA PRO A 212 4.64 -1.91 6.61
C PRO A 212 4.65 -0.38 6.61
N ILE A 213 4.11 0.21 5.54
CA ILE A 213 3.56 1.57 5.59
C ILE A 213 2.31 1.49 6.46
N THR A 214 2.20 2.36 7.46
CA THR A 214 1.03 2.39 8.33
C THR A 214 0.27 3.69 8.19
N GLY A 215 -1.04 3.61 8.01
CA GLY A 215 -1.94 4.74 8.15
C GLY A 215 -2.44 4.88 9.60
N GLY A 216 -3.14 5.97 9.88
CA GLY A 216 -3.93 6.13 11.09
C GLY A 216 -4.27 7.57 11.40
N VAL A 217 -4.83 7.74 12.60
CA VAL A 217 -5.13 9.05 13.21
C VAL A 217 -4.35 9.21 14.50
N SER A 218 -4.21 10.44 15.00
CA SER A 218 -3.42 10.69 16.22
C SER A 218 -4.14 10.19 17.47
N SER A 219 -5.46 10.32 17.46
CA SER A 219 -6.37 9.84 18.49
C SER A 219 -7.61 9.24 17.84
N PHE A 220 -8.20 8.25 18.51
CA PHE A 220 -9.43 7.62 18.03
C PHE A 220 -10.54 7.65 19.08
N ASP A 221 -11.74 8.03 18.68
CA ASP A 221 -12.96 7.99 19.49
C ASP A 221 -14.17 7.32 18.79
N GLU A 222 -15.27 7.12 19.51
CA GLU A 222 -16.45 6.41 18.97
C GLU A 222 -17.12 7.12 17.78
N SER A 223 -16.96 8.45 17.64
CA SER A 223 -17.54 9.19 16.53
C SER A 223 -16.95 8.78 15.18
N GLN A 224 -15.70 8.30 15.19
CA GLN A 224 -14.94 7.84 14.03
C GLN A 224 -15.22 6.38 13.65
N PHE A 225 -16.10 5.67 14.37
CA PHE A 225 -16.46 4.28 14.03
C PHE A 225 -17.00 4.09 12.61
N ASN A 226 -17.53 5.14 11.99
CA ASN A 226 -18.03 5.07 10.62
C ASN A 226 -16.92 5.18 9.57
N ASP A 227 -15.76 5.74 9.92
CA ASP A 227 -14.63 5.93 9.01
C ASP A 227 -13.94 4.58 8.75
N TYR A 228 -14.00 3.67 9.73
CA TYR A 228 -13.42 2.33 9.66
C TYR A 228 -14.33 1.26 9.06
N LYS A 229 -15.35 1.66 8.29
CA LYS A 229 -16.19 0.71 7.52
C LYS A 229 -15.39 -0.05 6.47
N SER A 230 -14.40 0.60 5.84
CA SER A 230 -13.47 0.01 4.88
C SER A 230 -12.59 -1.09 5.50
N TYR A 231 -12.42 -1.08 6.82
CA TYR A 231 -11.71 -2.10 7.61
C TYR A 231 -12.65 -3.11 8.26
N CYS A 232 -13.92 -3.12 7.87
CA CYS A 232 -14.94 -4.02 8.42
C CYS A 232 -15.04 -3.98 9.95
N LEU A 233 -14.91 -2.80 10.56
CA LEU A 233 -15.16 -2.60 11.99
C LEU A 233 -16.64 -2.84 12.32
N ASP A 234 -16.95 -4.07 12.70
CA ASP A 234 -18.29 -4.53 13.03
C ASP A 234 -18.70 -4.22 14.49
N ASN A 235 -19.89 -4.65 14.90
CA ASN A 235 -20.39 -4.40 16.26
C ASN A 235 -19.54 -5.06 17.35
N GLN A 236 -18.92 -6.22 17.06
CA GLN A 236 -18.05 -6.91 18.01
C GLN A 236 -16.70 -6.18 18.12
N GLY A 237 -16.14 -5.74 17.01
CA GLY A 237 -14.96 -4.88 16.94
C GLY A 237 -15.19 -3.57 17.71
N LYS A 238 -16.32 -2.89 17.46
CA LYS A 238 -16.70 -1.66 18.20
C LYS A 238 -16.80 -1.91 19.70
N ALA A 239 -17.40 -3.02 20.12
CA ALA A 239 -17.45 -3.39 21.55
C ALA A 239 -16.04 -3.65 22.13
N GLY A 240 -15.15 -4.22 21.34
CA GLY A 240 -13.73 -4.38 21.69
C GLY A 240 -13.03 -3.04 21.87
N VAL A 241 -13.19 -2.11 20.92
CA VAL A 241 -12.57 -0.79 20.96
C VAL A 241 -13.09 0.03 22.15
N ARG A 242 -14.40 -0.04 22.43
CA ARG A 242 -14.98 0.56 23.66
C ARG A 242 -14.36 0.03 24.94
N ARG A 243 -14.00 -1.25 24.98
CA ARG A 243 -13.32 -1.84 26.14
C ARG A 243 -11.92 -1.27 26.29
N LEU A 244 -11.17 -1.12 25.19
CA LEU A 244 -9.86 -0.47 25.21
C LEU A 244 -9.94 0.97 25.71
N MET A 245 -10.90 1.76 25.21
CA MET A 245 -11.14 3.13 25.68
C MET A 245 -11.43 3.21 27.17
N LYS A 246 -12.27 2.32 27.70
CA LYS A 246 -12.54 2.26 29.15
C LYS A 246 -11.31 1.89 29.97
N GLN A 247 -10.44 1.02 29.45
CA GLN A 247 -9.18 0.65 30.10
C GLN A 247 -8.21 1.84 30.14
N ALA A 248 -8.10 2.60 29.04
CA ALA A 248 -7.31 3.83 28.98
C ALA A 248 -7.78 4.86 30.01
N GLN A 249 -9.09 5.11 30.07
CA GLN A 249 -9.70 6.02 31.04
C GLN A 249 -9.45 5.60 32.49
N ALA A 250 -9.65 4.31 32.81
CA ALA A 250 -9.44 3.79 34.15
C ALA A 250 -7.96 3.90 34.59
N ALA A 251 -7.02 3.70 33.66
CA ALA A 251 -5.61 3.84 33.96
C ALA A 251 -5.16 5.29 34.12
N ALA A 252 -5.70 6.22 33.34
CA ALA A 252 -5.46 7.65 33.51
C ALA A 252 -6.05 8.19 34.84
N GLN A 253 -7.12 7.59 35.35
CA GLN A 253 -7.63 7.88 36.69
C GLN A 253 -6.69 7.40 37.80
N ALA A 254 -6.01 6.26 37.59
CA ALA A 254 -5.04 5.71 38.55
C ALA A 254 -3.68 6.42 38.48
N ASP A 255 -3.31 6.94 37.32
CA ASP A 255 -2.05 7.63 37.04
C ASP A 255 -2.30 8.80 36.08
N PRO A 256 -2.36 10.05 36.57
CA PRO A 256 -2.63 11.23 35.75
C PRO A 256 -1.58 11.51 34.65
N GLN A 257 -0.44 10.81 34.65
CA GLN A 257 0.55 10.91 33.57
C GLN A 257 0.17 10.08 32.33
N ARG A 258 -0.81 9.18 32.43
CA ARG A 258 -1.27 8.35 31.30
C ARG A 258 -2.32 9.08 30.47
N ASN A 259 -2.31 8.81 29.16
CA ASN A 259 -3.32 9.32 28.25
C ASN A 259 -4.69 8.64 28.52
N PRO A 260 -5.78 9.40 28.77
CA PRO A 260 -7.11 8.83 28.96
C PRO A 260 -7.74 8.30 27.67
N ASN A 261 -7.15 8.59 26.51
CA ASN A 261 -7.62 8.16 25.20
C ASN A 261 -6.71 7.07 24.61
N ILE A 262 -7.27 6.27 23.71
CA ILE A 262 -6.45 5.39 22.87
C ILE A 262 -5.83 6.20 21.72
N GLY A 263 -4.65 5.79 21.28
CA GLY A 263 -4.08 6.27 20.03
C GLY A 263 -4.95 5.85 18.84
N GLY A 264 -4.65 6.39 17.65
CA GLY A 264 -5.26 5.85 16.44
C GLY A 264 -4.84 4.41 16.17
N PRO A 265 -5.66 3.65 15.44
CA PRO A 265 -5.29 2.32 15.02
C PRO A 265 -4.12 2.37 14.04
N SER A 266 -3.30 1.31 14.04
CA SER A 266 -2.38 1.07 12.94
C SER A 266 -3.14 0.45 11.79
N GLU A 267 -3.21 1.17 10.67
CA GLU A 267 -3.82 0.71 9.44
C GLU A 267 -2.77 0.15 8.50
N VAL A 268 -2.97 -1.08 8.02
CA VAL A 268 -2.00 -1.75 7.14
C VAL A 268 -2.73 -2.24 5.90
N GLU A 269 -2.13 -1.94 4.75
CA GLU A 269 -2.50 -2.48 3.46
C GLU A 269 -1.42 -3.41 2.94
N TYR A 270 -1.84 -4.57 2.44
CA TYR A 270 -1.02 -5.52 1.73
C TYR A 270 -1.76 -5.95 0.48
N ILE A 271 -1.19 -5.64 -0.67
CA ILE A 271 -1.81 -6.03 -1.92
C ILE A 271 -1.42 -7.46 -2.25
N LEU A 272 -2.44 -8.24 -2.58
CA LEU A 272 -2.38 -9.67 -2.77
C LEU A 272 -2.73 -10.06 -4.21
N THR A 273 -3.55 -9.25 -4.89
CA THR A 273 -4.16 -9.53 -6.20
C THR A 273 -3.16 -9.80 -7.32
N THR A 274 -2.00 -9.14 -7.33
CA THR A 274 -0.91 -9.37 -8.31
C THR A 274 -0.28 -10.76 -8.23
N GLY A 275 -0.50 -11.52 -7.14
CA GLY A 275 -0.14 -12.94 -7.08
C GLY A 275 -0.81 -13.75 -8.19
N ALA A 276 -1.91 -13.25 -8.76
CA ALA A 276 -2.59 -13.80 -9.93
C ALA A 276 -1.86 -13.57 -11.27
N ASN A 277 -0.77 -12.80 -11.30
CA ASN A 277 0.03 -12.57 -12.51
C ASN A 277 0.97 -13.75 -12.82
N TRP A 278 1.13 -14.70 -11.91
CA TRP A 278 1.85 -15.95 -12.19
C TRP A 278 0.95 -16.97 -12.89
N LYS A 279 1.55 -18.05 -13.38
CA LYS A 279 0.80 -19.10 -14.08
C LYS A 279 -0.16 -19.78 -13.11
N GLY A 280 -1.45 -19.54 -13.29
CA GLY A 280 -2.52 -20.19 -12.53
C GLY A 280 -2.66 -19.67 -11.09
N PRO A 281 -3.49 -20.34 -10.26
CA PRO A 281 -3.67 -19.95 -8.86
C PRO A 281 -2.44 -20.27 -8.00
N ILE A 282 -2.35 -19.62 -6.84
CA ILE A 282 -1.38 -19.94 -5.79
C ILE A 282 -1.70 -21.35 -5.29
N GLY A 283 -0.73 -22.26 -5.37
CA GLY A 283 -0.92 -23.67 -5.02
C GLY A 283 -1.36 -23.86 -3.57
N ASP A 284 -0.55 -23.36 -2.64
CA ASP A 284 -0.82 -23.38 -1.20
C ASP A 284 -0.57 -21.99 -0.60
N PHE A 285 -1.65 -21.31 -0.23
CA PHE A 285 -1.62 -19.99 0.39
C PHE A 285 -1.86 -20.13 1.89
N HIS A 286 -0.90 -19.69 2.70
CA HIS A 286 -1.01 -19.56 4.15
C HIS A 286 -0.81 -18.10 4.54
N LEU A 287 -1.75 -17.57 5.32
CA LEU A 287 -1.73 -16.23 5.86
C LEU A 287 -1.75 -16.32 7.38
N THR A 288 -0.84 -15.59 8.01
CA THR A 288 -0.82 -15.28 9.43
C THR A 288 -0.96 -13.78 9.62
N ILE A 289 -1.94 -13.34 10.42
CA ILE A 289 -2.06 -11.96 10.88
C ILE A 289 -1.81 -11.93 12.39
N ASP A 290 -0.83 -11.13 12.80
CA ASP A 290 -0.44 -10.96 14.19
C ASP A 290 -0.75 -9.53 14.65
N LYS A 291 -1.68 -9.41 15.60
CA LYS A 291 -2.10 -8.12 16.15
C LYS A 291 -1.18 -7.58 17.25
N GLY A 292 -0.07 -8.26 17.55
CA GLY A 292 0.98 -7.80 18.47
C GLY A 292 0.65 -7.87 19.96
N ASP A 293 -0.53 -7.41 20.38
CA ASP A 293 -0.98 -7.40 21.77
C ASP A 293 -2.23 -8.27 21.96
N PRO A 294 -2.30 -9.20 22.94
CA PRO A 294 -3.48 -10.04 23.18
C PRO A 294 -4.79 -9.29 23.46
N ASN A 295 -4.73 -8.05 23.95
CA ASN A 295 -5.85 -7.16 24.25
C ASN A 295 -6.28 -6.30 23.05
N ALA A 296 -5.39 -6.07 22.08
CA ALA A 296 -5.69 -5.28 20.88
C ALA A 296 -6.90 -5.82 20.11
N VAL A 297 -7.57 -4.96 19.35
CA VAL A 297 -8.68 -5.33 18.47
C VAL A 297 -8.19 -5.30 17.04
N LEU A 298 -8.30 -6.44 16.36
CA LEU A 298 -8.02 -6.57 14.93
C LEU A 298 -9.33 -6.49 14.15
N THR A 299 -9.37 -5.68 13.10
CA THR A 299 -10.50 -5.60 12.16
C THR A 299 -9.99 -5.71 10.74
N LEU A 300 -10.72 -6.44 9.89
CA LEU A 300 -10.35 -6.68 8.50
C LEU A 300 -11.51 -7.26 7.69
N CYS A 301 -11.51 -6.98 6.41
CA CYS A 301 -12.50 -7.51 5.47
C CYS A 301 -12.08 -8.88 4.90
N LEU A 302 -11.74 -9.82 5.77
CA LEU A 302 -11.34 -11.18 5.38
C LEU A 302 -12.04 -12.24 6.23
N SER A 303 -12.71 -13.18 5.57
CA SER A 303 -13.45 -14.25 6.24
C SER A 303 -12.66 -15.56 6.34
N GLY A 304 -12.97 -16.35 7.36
CA GLY A 304 -12.41 -17.70 7.55
C GLY A 304 -11.08 -17.75 8.31
N LEU A 305 -10.59 -16.62 8.81
CA LEU A 305 -9.48 -16.59 9.77
C LEU A 305 -9.85 -17.34 11.05
N LYS A 306 -8.91 -18.12 11.55
CA LYS A 306 -9.01 -18.83 12.82
C LYS A 306 -8.00 -18.24 13.78
N LYS A 307 -8.42 -17.91 15.00
CA LYS A 307 -7.48 -17.53 16.06
C LYS A 307 -6.65 -18.75 16.46
N THR A 308 -5.33 -18.70 16.28
CA THR A 308 -4.40 -19.81 16.57
C THR A 308 -3.48 -19.52 17.76
N GLY A 309 -3.39 -18.27 18.20
CA GLY A 309 -2.63 -17.88 19.38
C GLY A 309 -3.22 -16.66 20.09
N PRO A 310 -2.53 -16.13 21.13
CA PRO A 310 -2.98 -14.91 21.83
C PRO A 310 -3.15 -13.71 20.90
N THR A 311 -2.27 -13.58 19.91
CA THR A 311 -2.24 -12.47 18.93
C THR A 311 -2.41 -12.92 17.49
N ALA A 312 -2.20 -14.21 17.19
CA ALA A 312 -2.16 -14.75 15.84
C ALA A 312 -3.52 -15.27 15.34
N PHE A 313 -3.81 -14.95 14.08
CA PHE A 313 -4.94 -15.44 13.30
C PHE A 313 -4.44 -16.01 11.99
N GLU A 314 -4.91 -17.20 11.62
CA GLU A 314 -4.42 -17.91 10.45
C GLU A 314 -5.52 -18.30 9.47
N LEU A 315 -5.16 -18.31 8.20
CA LEU A 315 -5.98 -18.72 7.07
C LEU A 315 -5.14 -19.58 6.14
N ARG A 316 -5.70 -20.70 5.68
CA ARG A 316 -5.09 -21.50 4.61
C ARG A 316 -6.07 -21.76 3.48
N ARG A 317 -5.59 -21.65 2.24
CA ARG A 317 -6.35 -21.87 1.01
C ARG A 317 -5.48 -22.63 0.00
N MET A 318 -6.07 -23.61 -0.68
CA MET A 318 -5.42 -24.34 -1.76
C MET A 318 -5.95 -23.84 -3.11
N ASN A 319 -5.10 -23.79 -4.13
CA ASN A 319 -5.43 -23.32 -5.48
C ASN A 319 -6.17 -21.97 -5.42
N PHE A 320 -5.57 -21.02 -4.69
CA PHE A 320 -6.16 -19.74 -4.38
C PHE A 320 -5.81 -18.69 -5.43
N THR A 321 -6.83 -18.08 -6.03
CA THR A 321 -6.66 -16.86 -6.83
C THR A 321 -7.07 -15.67 -5.99
N PRO A 322 -6.14 -14.80 -5.58
CA PRO A 322 -6.49 -13.60 -4.83
C PRO A 322 -7.31 -12.65 -5.71
N LYS A 323 -8.43 -12.18 -5.17
CA LYS A 323 -9.36 -11.27 -5.86
C LYS A 323 -9.41 -9.88 -5.24
N GLU A 324 -8.92 -9.77 -4.02
CA GLU A 324 -8.95 -8.57 -3.21
C GLU A 324 -7.64 -8.50 -2.43
N ASP A 325 -7.24 -7.27 -2.14
CA ASP A 325 -6.09 -6.97 -1.29
C ASP A 325 -6.48 -7.04 0.18
N ILE A 326 -5.49 -7.24 1.04
CA ILE A 326 -5.69 -7.35 2.48
C ILE A 326 -5.53 -5.96 3.08
N ARG A 327 -6.57 -5.48 3.75
CA ARG A 327 -6.52 -4.29 4.59
C ARG A 327 -7.00 -4.64 5.99
N PHE A 328 -6.24 -4.22 6.99
CA PHE A 328 -6.60 -4.44 8.38
C PHE A 328 -6.21 -3.24 9.26
N ALA A 329 -6.96 -3.06 10.34
CA ALA A 329 -6.67 -2.08 11.37
C ALA A 329 -6.45 -2.78 12.71
N VAL A 330 -5.45 -2.34 13.47
CA VAL A 330 -5.20 -2.79 14.84
C VAL A 330 -5.38 -1.63 15.79
N PHE A 331 -6.41 -1.72 16.63
CA PHE A 331 -6.63 -0.79 17.74
C PHE A 331 -5.93 -1.35 18.96
N ASP A 332 -4.99 -0.59 19.53
CA ASP A 332 -4.33 -0.95 20.77
C ASP A 332 -4.31 0.22 21.76
N TRP A 333 -3.83 -0.06 22.96
CA TRP A 333 -3.64 0.91 24.02
C TRP A 333 -2.26 0.61 24.62
N ARG A 334 -1.25 1.36 24.17
CA ARG A 334 0.14 1.24 24.62
C ARG A 334 0.48 2.30 25.65
#